data_AF-A0A135NYE9-F1
#
_entry.id   AF-A0A135NYE9-F1
#
_cell.length_a   1.000
_cell.length_b   1.000
_cell.length_c   1.000
_cell.angle_alpha   90.00
_cell.angle_beta   90.00
_cell.angle_gamma   90.00
#
_symmetry.space_group_name_H-M   'P 1'
#
loop_
_entity.id
_entity.type
_entity.pdbx_description
1 polymer ?
#
loop_
_entity_poly.entity_id
_entity_poly.type
_entity_poly.pdbx_seq_one_letter_code
_entity_poly.pdbx_strand_id
1 'polypeptide(L)' 'MLGRDEFSVLIERAGLKLDDDQFEAARASYANLRVLTDLVRIPRDRRVESPHVFRVDGPAIPRPCTTDDRPSTDEV' A
#
# COMPACT_ATOMS: atom_id res chain seq x y z
N MET A 1 -20.87 16.43 -3.56
CA MET A 1 -20.55 15.88 -4.89
C MET A 1 -19.46 16.75 -5.50
N LEU A 2 -18.38 16.20 -6.05
CA LEU A 2 -17.31 17.03 -6.65
C LEU A 2 -17.85 17.78 -7.87
N GLY A 3 -17.42 19.04 -8.03
CA GLY A 3 -17.69 19.80 -9.24
C GLY A 3 -17.03 19.17 -10.48
N ARG A 4 -17.55 19.47 -11.67
CA ARG A 4 -17.00 18.97 -12.94
C ARG A 4 -15.54 19.38 -13.12
N ASP A 5 -15.20 20.63 -12.79
CA ASP A 5 -13.85 21.17 -12.90
C ASP A 5 -12.88 20.56 -11.88
N GLU A 6 -13.35 20.24 -10.68
CA GLU A 6 -12.51 19.58 -9.69
C GLU A 6 -12.22 18.12 -10.08
N PHE A 7 -13.22 17.46 -10.67
CA PHE A 7 -13.10 16.07 -11.10
C PHE A 7 -12.23 15.93 -12.35
N SER A 8 -12.26 16.90 -13.27
CA SER A 8 -11.40 16.90 -14.45
C SER A 8 -9.91 16.92 -14.11
N VAL A 9 -9.51 17.69 -13.09
CA VAL A 9 -8.13 17.68 -12.59
C VAL A 9 -7.70 16.30 -12.10
N LEU A 10 -8.61 15.53 -11.47
CA LEU A 10 -8.31 14.17 -11.00
C LEU A 10 -8.11 13.20 -12.17
N ILE A 11 -8.99 13.28 -13.17
CA ILE A 11 -8.92 12.45 -14.39
C ILE A 11 -7.63 12.74 -15.17
N GLU A 12 -7.26 14.02 -15.32
CA GLU A 12 -6.03 14.43 -15.99
C GLU A 12 -4.78 13.92 -15.28
N ARG A 13 -4.72 14.05 -13.94
CA ARG A 13 -3.61 13.54 -13.13
C ARG A 13 -3.49 12.02 -13.17
N ALA A 14 -4.61 11.32 -13.32
CA ALA A 14 -4.64 9.87 -13.50
C ALA A 14 -4.24 9.45 -14.94
N GLY A 15 -4.09 10.40 -15.87
CA GLY A 15 -3.77 10.14 -17.27
C GLY A 15 -4.89 9.43 -18.03
N LEU A 16 -6.13 9.51 -17.54
CA LEU A 16 -7.28 8.84 -18.13
C LEU A 16 -7.87 9.68 -19.26
N LYS A 17 -8.09 9.04 -20.42
CA LYS A 17 -8.82 9.64 -21.54
C LYS A 17 -10.21 9.02 -21.57
N LEU A 18 -11.20 9.80 -21.14
CA LEU A 18 -12.60 9.40 -21.08
C LEU A 18 -13.39 10.22 -22.10
N ASP A 19 -14.41 9.61 -22.70
CA ASP A 19 -15.46 10.39 -23.37
C ASP A 19 -16.40 11.06 -22.35
N ASP A 20 -17.29 11.93 -22.81
CA ASP A 20 -18.16 12.71 -21.92
C ASP A 20 -19.11 11.83 -21.09
N ASP A 21 -19.62 10.74 -21.67
CA ASP A 21 -20.52 9.81 -20.97
C ASP A 21 -19.78 9.03 -19.89
N GLN A 22 -18.57 8.54 -20.19
CA GLN A 22 -17.68 7.89 -19.25
C GLN A 22 -17.25 8.84 -18.14
N PHE A 23 -16.98 10.10 -18.48
CA PHE A 23 -16.60 11.13 -17.52
C PHE A 23 -17.71 11.35 -16.48
N GLU A 24 -18.96 11.56 -16.93
CA GLU A 24 -20.08 11.79 -16.02
C GLU A 24 -20.42 10.53 -15.21
N ALA A 25 -20.35 9.34 -15.83
CA ALA A 25 -20.52 8.07 -15.12
C ALA A 25 -19.45 7.87 -14.03
N ALA A 26 -18.19 8.19 -14.33
CA ALA A 26 -17.09 8.14 -13.37
C ALA A 26 -17.26 9.17 -12.24
N ARG A 27 -17.68 10.39 -12.58
CA ARG A 27 -17.92 11.47 -11.61
C ARG A 27 -19.07 11.11 -10.65
N ALA A 28 -20.16 10.56 -11.18
CA ALA A 28 -21.27 10.07 -10.38
C ALA A 28 -20.82 8.94 -9.45
N SER A 29 -20.05 7.98 -9.96
CA SER A 29 -19.52 6.86 -9.19
C SER A 29 -18.51 7.28 -8.11
N TYR A 30 -17.75 8.35 -8.35
CA TYR A 30 -16.73 8.85 -7.44
C TYR A 30 -17.31 9.27 -6.08
N ALA A 31 -18.57 9.72 -6.04
CA ALA A 31 -19.24 10.04 -4.78
C ALA A 31 -19.34 8.82 -3.86
N ASN A 32 -19.66 7.65 -4.42
CA ASN A 32 -19.76 6.39 -3.67
C ASN A 32 -18.37 5.91 -3.22
N LEU A 33 -17.36 6.02 -4.10
CA LEU A 33 -15.98 5.66 -3.77
C LEU A 33 -15.43 6.49 -2.62
N ARG A 34 -15.77 7.78 -2.56
CA ARG A 34 -15.33 8.66 -1.46
C ARG A 34 -15.91 8.22 -0.12
N VAL A 35 -17.21 7.90 -0.07
CA VAL A 35 -17.86 7.37 1.14
C VAL A 35 -17.20 6.07 1.60
N LEU A 36 -16.95 5.13 0.67
CA LEU A 36 -16.26 3.88 0.98
C LEU A 36 -14.84 4.12 1.51
N THR A 37 -14.12 5.08 0.91
CA THR A 37 -12.76 5.43 1.32
C THR A 37 -12.75 6.00 2.74
N ASP A 38 -13.71 6.85 3.07
CA ASP A 38 -13.83 7.43 4.42
C ASP A 38 -14.14 6.35 5.48
N LEU A 39 -14.92 5.32 5.14
CA LEU A 39 -15.19 4.19 6.04
C LEU A 39 -13.95 3.32 6.33
N VAL A 40 -13.10 3.10 5.32
CA VAL A 40 -11.87 2.31 5.49
C VAL A 40 -10.67 3.13 5.98
N ARG A 41 -10.85 4.44 6.15
CA ARG A 41 -9.82 5.38 6.64
C ARG A 41 -9.68 5.27 8.15
N ILE A 42 -9.16 4.12 8.59
CA ILE A 42 -8.83 3.84 9.98
C ILE A 42 -7.38 4.32 10.22
N PRO A 43 -7.07 4.95 11.36
CA PRO A 43 -5.69 5.23 11.75
C PRO A 43 -4.87 3.94 11.73
N ARG A 44 -3.90 3.87 10.82
CA ARG A 44 -3.00 2.71 10.74
C ARG A 44 -1.78 2.97 11.62
N ASP A 45 -1.51 2.06 12.55
CA ASP A 45 -0.22 2.02 13.24
C ASP A 45 0.87 1.66 12.21
N ARG A 46 2.09 2.16 12.40
CA ARG A 46 3.27 1.83 11.59
C ARG A 46 3.55 0.33 11.53
N ARG A 47 3.00 -0.44 12.47
CA ARG A 47 3.10 -1.91 12.55
C ARG A 47 2.11 -2.64 11.62
N VAL A 48 1.15 -1.94 11.04
CA VAL A 48 0.19 -2.54 10.09
C VAL A 48 0.87 -2.64 8.73
N GLU A 49 1.56 -3.76 8.51
CA GLU A 49 2.14 -4.10 7.21
C GLU A 49 1.04 -4.29 6.17
N SER A 50 1.32 -3.90 4.92
CA SER A 50 0.43 -4.18 3.80
C SER A 50 0.22 -5.70 3.67
N PRO A 51 -0.98 -6.17 3.28
CA PRO A 51 -1.28 -7.59 3.14
C PRO A 51 -0.36 -8.33 2.16
N HIS A 52 0.32 -7.60 1.28
CA HIS A 52 1.38 -8.12 0.43
C HIS A 52 2.66 -7.30 0.66
N VAL A 53 3.60 -7.87 1.40
CA VAL A 53 4.98 -7.36 1.50
C VAL A 53 5.84 -8.13 0.52
N PHE A 54 6.26 -7.47 -0.57
CA PHE A 54 7.23 -8.05 -1.50
C PHE A 54 8.60 -8.10 -0.81
N ARG A 55 9.04 -9.28 -0.40
CA ARG A 55 10.42 -9.49 0.04
C ARG A 55 11.30 -9.54 -1.20
N VAL A 56 12.20 -8.57 -1.31
CA VAL A 56 13.31 -8.65 -2.24
C VAL A 56 14.38 -9.49 -1.56
N ASP A 57 14.80 -10.58 -2.17
CA ASP A 57 16.00 -11.31 -1.75
C ASP A 57 17.20 -10.37 -1.96
N GLY A 58 17.55 -9.62 -0.92
CA GLY A 58 18.77 -8.83 -0.91
C GLY A 58 19.99 -9.74 -1.08
N PRO A 59 21.13 -9.23 -1.58
CA PRO A 59 22.36 -10.00 -1.61
C PRO A 59 22.64 -10.52 -0.20
N ALA A 60 22.86 -11.82 -0.08
CA ALA A 60 23.05 -12.50 1.19
C ALA A 60 24.07 -11.74 2.05
N ILE A 61 23.60 -11.04 3.07
CA ILE A 61 24.48 -10.50 4.11
C ILE A 61 25.02 -11.76 4.81
N PRO A 62 26.33 -12.06 4.72
CA PRO A 62 26.87 -13.22 5.42
C PRO A 62 26.58 -13.03 6.90
N ARG A 63 25.90 -14.02 7.49
CA ARG A 63 25.62 -14.01 8.92
C ARG A 63 26.97 -13.89 9.64
N PRO A 64 27.15 -12.97 10.59
CA PRO A 64 28.36 -12.95 11.40
C PRO A 64 28.49 -14.31 12.09
N CYS A 65 29.68 -14.90 11.99
CA CYS A 65 30.04 -16.13 12.67
C CYS A 65 29.78 -15.95 14.17
N THR A 66 28.75 -16.60 14.71
CA THR A 66 28.63 -16.77 16.15
C THR A 66 29.69 -17.77 16.57
N THR A 67 30.84 -17.28 17.01
CA THR A 67 31.77 -18.03 17.87
C THR A 67 31.03 -18.34 19.16
N ASP A 68 30.39 -19.50 19.21
CA ASP A 68 29.99 -20.13 20.46
C ASP A 68 30.25 -21.64 20.39
N ASP A 69 31.51 -21.98 20.05
CA ASP A 69 32.08 -23.27 20.42
C ASP A 69 32.61 -23.15 21.85
N ARG A 70 31.72 -23.33 22.83
CA ARG A 70 32.15 -23.77 24.16
C ARG A 70 31.97 -25.28 24.23
N PRO A 71 33.04 -26.07 24.43
CA PRO A 71 32.90 -27.50 24.62
C PRO A 71 32.12 -27.74 25.92
N SER A 72 31.05 -28.52 25.81
CA SER A 72 30.30 -29.10 26.91
C SER A 72 31.26 -29.91 27.80
N THR A 73 31.49 -29.43 29.02
CA THR A 73 31.99 -30.26 30.12
C THR A 73 30.81 -30.64 30.99
N ASP A 74 30.38 -31.89 30.90
CA ASP A 74 29.72 -32.61 31.98
C ASP A 74 30.16 -34.08 31.91
N GLU A 75 31.30 -34.37 32.53
CA GLU A 75 31.59 -35.67 33.13
C GLU A 75 31.73 -35.45 34.63
N VAL A 76 30.74 -35.90 35.42
CA VAL A 76 30.88 -36.60 36.72
C VAL A 76 29.63 -37.45 36.95
#